data_AF-A0A251RMY9-F1
#
_entry.id   AF-A0A251RMY9-F1
#
_cell.length_a   1.000
_cell.length_b   1.000
_cell.length_c   1.000
_cell.angle_alpha   90.00
_cell.angle_beta   90.00
_cell.angle_gamma   90.00
#
_symmetry.space_group_name_H-M   'P 1'
#
loop_
_entity.id
_entity.type
_entity.pdbx_description
1 polymer ?
#
loop_
_entity_poly.entity_id
_entity_poly.type
_entity_poly.pdbx_seq_one_letter_code
_entity_poly.pdbx_strand_id
1 'polypeptide(L)'
;MPPSYFPLRWESTGDQWWYASPIDLAAANGHYDLVRELLHFDTNLLIKLTSLRRIRRLETVWDDKEQFVDVAKNRSKVAKKLLLEGEPKNGHGHNSLIRAGYGGWLLYTAASAGDLEFVKELLKRDPLLVFGEGEYGVTDILYAAARSKNSEVFQRCAGEYFVAFSFWERSNSGIDY
;
A
#
# COMPACT_ATOMS: atom_id res chain seq x y z
N MET A 1 12.99 24.70 -7.41
CA MET A 1 13.76 23.44 -7.51
C MET A 1 12.95 22.36 -6.84
N PRO A 2 12.78 21.16 -7.42
CA PRO A 2 12.19 20.06 -6.69
C PRO A 2 13.08 19.78 -5.47
N PRO A 3 12.50 19.43 -4.32
CA PRO A 3 13.29 19.14 -3.14
C PRO A 3 14.24 17.98 -3.43
N SER A 4 15.53 18.22 -3.22
CA SER A 4 16.63 17.30 -3.51
C SER A 4 16.65 16.16 -2.49
N TYR A 5 15.90 15.11 -2.82
CA TYR A 5 15.87 13.79 -2.19
C TYR A 5 15.34 13.77 -0.75
N PHE A 6 14.48 12.78 -0.45
CA PHE A 6 14.12 12.48 0.93
C PHE A 6 15.42 12.19 1.74
N PRO A 7 15.71 12.98 2.78
CA PRO A 7 16.99 12.86 3.49
C PRO A 7 17.05 11.54 4.24
N LEU A 8 18.21 10.86 4.17
CA LEU A 8 18.55 9.72 5.03
C LEU A 8 18.61 10.20 6.49
N ARG A 9 17.45 10.38 7.15
CA ARG A 9 17.41 10.76 8.55
C ARG A 9 17.49 9.51 9.41
N TRP A 10 18.51 9.49 10.24
CA TRP A 10 18.59 8.67 11.43
C TRP A 10 17.68 9.34 12.46
N GLU A 11 16.44 8.87 12.60
CA GLU A 11 15.54 9.41 13.63
C GLU A 11 15.51 8.45 14.81
N SER A 12 16.18 8.82 15.91
CA SER A 12 16.18 8.02 17.13
C SER A 12 14.85 8.21 17.86
N THR A 13 13.93 7.29 17.67
CA THR A 13 12.75 7.17 18.54
C THR A 13 13.14 6.35 19.78
N GLY A 14 13.95 6.95 20.66
CA GLY A 14 14.31 6.42 21.98
C GLY A 14 15.08 5.09 21.98
N ASP A 15 14.38 3.98 21.72
CA ASP A 15 14.85 2.62 22.04
C ASP A 15 15.21 1.76 20.82
N GLN A 16 15.02 2.22 19.58
CA GLN A 16 15.45 1.47 18.39
C GLN A 16 16.02 2.36 17.28
N TRP A 17 17.26 2.07 16.88
CA TRP A 17 17.87 2.60 15.66
C TRP A 17 17.17 1.96 14.47
N TRP A 18 16.23 2.67 13.85
CA TRP A 18 15.68 2.26 12.56
C TRP A 18 16.18 3.24 11.50
N TYR A 19 16.66 2.71 10.37
CA TYR A 19 17.11 3.50 9.22
C TYR A 19 16.11 3.33 8.07
N ALA A 20 15.89 4.37 7.28
CA ALA A 20 15.23 4.24 5.98
C ALA A 20 16.16 3.47 5.04
N SER A 21 15.69 2.35 4.49
CA SER A 21 16.51 1.51 3.62
C SER A 21 16.53 2.08 2.21
N PRO A 22 17.52 1.73 1.38
CA PRO A 22 17.59 2.23 0.00
C PRO A 22 16.30 2.00 -0.80
N ILE A 23 15.59 0.88 -0.57
CA ILE A 23 14.32 0.58 -1.24
C ILE A 23 13.18 1.50 -0.77
N ASP A 24 13.16 1.88 0.52
CA ASP A 24 12.16 2.82 1.05
C ASP A 24 12.35 4.20 0.42
N LEU A 25 13.60 4.63 0.32
CA LEU A 25 13.97 5.90 -0.28
C LEU A 25 13.63 5.93 -1.77
N ALA A 26 13.99 4.88 -2.50
CA ALA A 26 13.65 4.74 -3.91
C ALA A 26 12.13 4.80 -4.13
N ALA A 27 11.35 4.08 -3.31
CA ALA A 27 9.91 4.09 -3.40
C ALA A 27 9.29 5.45 -3.06
N ALA A 28 9.79 6.13 -2.02
CA ALA A 28 9.31 7.45 -1.60
C ALA A 28 9.55 8.54 -2.66
N ASN A 29 10.62 8.42 -3.44
CA ASN A 29 10.92 9.32 -4.56
C ASN A 29 10.31 8.83 -5.89
N GLY A 30 9.58 7.72 -5.91
CA GLY A 30 8.91 7.21 -7.13
C GLY A 30 9.86 6.56 -8.14
N HIS A 31 11.09 6.22 -7.73
CA HIS A 31 12.12 5.61 -8.57
C HIS A 31 11.88 4.11 -8.73
N TYR A 32 10.83 3.76 -9.49
CA TYR A 32 10.45 2.36 -9.73
C TYR A 32 11.59 1.50 -10.29
N ASP A 33 12.36 2.01 -11.25
CA ASP A 33 13.43 1.21 -11.87
C ASP A 33 14.48 0.82 -10.83
N LEU A 34 14.84 1.74 -9.92
CA LEU A 34 15.73 1.44 -8.81
C LEU A 34 15.12 0.45 -7.81
N VAL A 35 13.82 0.58 -7.50
CA VAL A 35 13.11 -0.41 -6.66
C VAL A 35 13.16 -1.80 -7.30
N ARG A 36 12.92 -1.88 -8.60
CA ARG A 36 12.98 -3.14 -9.36
C ARG A 36 14.38 -3.75 -9.34
N GLU A 37 15.42 -2.96 -9.61
CA GLU A 37 16.80 -3.46 -9.55
C GLU A 37 17.19 -3.93 -8.14
N LEU A 38 16.77 -3.22 -7.10
CA LEU A 38 16.98 -3.63 -5.71
C LEU A 38 16.27 -4.96 -5.39
N LEU A 39 15.04 -5.15 -5.87
CA LEU A 39 14.31 -6.41 -5.70
C LEU A 39 14.92 -7.57 -6.50
N HIS A 40 15.53 -7.30 -7.66
CA HIS A 40 16.31 -8.30 -8.41
C HIS A 40 17.57 -8.70 -7.67
N PHE A 41 18.22 -7.74 -6.99
CA PHE A 41 19.40 -8.01 -6.17
C PHE A 41 19.06 -8.81 -4.90
N ASP A 42 17.98 -8.43 -4.19
CA ASP A 42 17.50 -9.13 -3.01
C ASP A 42 15.96 -9.02 -2.91
N THR A 43 15.28 -10.14 -3.19
CA THR A 43 13.82 -10.23 -3.12
C THR A 43 13.28 -10.05 -1.70
N ASN A 44 14.09 -10.29 -0.65
CA ASN A 44 13.67 -10.10 0.74
C ASN A 44 13.46 -8.60 1.08
N LEU A 45 13.97 -7.69 0.25
CA LEU A 45 13.69 -6.27 0.39
C LEU A 45 12.21 -5.95 0.21
N LEU A 46 11.43 -6.83 -0.43
CA LEU A 46 9.98 -6.68 -0.53
C LEU A 46 9.33 -6.66 0.85
N ILE A 47 9.77 -7.52 1.79
CA ILE A 47 9.26 -7.55 3.18
C ILE A 47 9.46 -6.19 3.85
N LYS A 48 10.59 -5.51 3.58
CA LYS A 48 10.85 -4.16 4.11
C LYS A 48 9.93 -3.14 3.44
N LEU A 49 9.80 -3.19 2.12
CA LEU A 49 8.99 -2.25 1.33
C LEU A 49 7.49 -2.30 1.71
N THR A 50 7.00 -3.50 2.06
CA THR A 50 5.58 -3.77 2.34
C THR A 50 5.24 -3.81 3.83
N SER A 51 6.19 -3.69 4.76
CA SER A 51 5.89 -3.74 6.19
C SER A 51 5.11 -2.50 6.66
N LEU A 52 3.91 -2.71 7.20
CA LEU A 52 3.05 -1.66 7.73
C LEU A 52 3.74 -0.92 8.89
N ARG A 53 4.36 -1.67 9.82
CA ARG A 53 5.07 -1.06 10.97
C ARG A 53 6.17 -0.11 10.49
N ARG A 54 6.87 -0.48 9.42
CA ARG A 54 7.93 0.35 8.83
C ARG A 54 7.36 1.54 8.08
N ILE A 55 6.29 1.37 7.31
CA ILE A 55 5.62 2.46 6.60
C ILE A 55 5.10 3.51 7.57
N ARG A 56 4.44 3.12 8.66
CA ARG A 56 3.93 4.07 9.66
C ARG A 56 5.03 4.92 10.29
N ARG A 57 6.19 4.31 10.57
CA ARG A 57 7.37 5.03 11.05
C ARG A 57 7.92 6.00 10.00
N LEU A 58 7.90 5.63 8.72
CA LEU A 58 8.29 6.53 7.63
C LEU A 58 7.29 7.68 7.49
N GLU A 59 5.99 7.41 7.66
CA GLU A 59 4.92 8.41 7.63
C GLU A 59 5.15 9.52 8.65
N THR A 60 5.51 9.19 9.89
CA THR A 60 5.83 10.22 10.89
C THR A 60 7.00 11.13 10.51
N VAL A 61 7.92 10.69 9.64
CA VAL A 61 9.09 11.51 9.24
C VAL A 61 8.72 12.56 8.18
N TRP A 62 7.76 12.22 7.32
CA TRP A 62 7.41 13.05 6.16
C TRP A 62 6.06 13.77 6.25
N ASP A 63 5.19 13.42 7.19
CA ASP A 63 3.87 14.04 7.34
C ASP A 63 3.91 15.50 7.77
N ASP A 64 4.89 15.86 8.59
CA ASP A 64 5.00 17.20 9.17
C ASP A 64 5.58 18.24 8.19
N LYS A 65 5.88 17.85 6.94
CA LYS A 65 6.62 18.69 5.99
C LYS A 65 5.89 18.78 4.67
N GLU A 66 5.42 19.98 4.34
CA GLU A 66 4.81 20.31 3.04
C GLU A 66 5.68 19.89 1.84
N GLN A 67 6.98 19.79 2.04
CA GLN A 67 7.97 19.33 1.05
C GLN A 67 7.75 17.86 0.60
N PHE A 68 7.03 17.04 1.36
CA PHE A 68 6.89 15.60 1.11
C PHE A 68 5.46 15.14 0.79
N VAL A 69 4.59 16.07 0.37
CA VAL A 69 3.19 15.78 0.00
C VAL A 69 3.08 14.73 -1.11
N ASP A 70 4.07 14.63 -2.00
CA ASP A 70 4.05 13.68 -3.11
C ASP A 70 4.52 12.26 -2.75
N VAL A 71 5.02 12.03 -1.53
CA VAL A 71 5.58 10.71 -1.17
C VAL A 71 4.53 9.61 -1.25
N ALA A 72 3.31 9.85 -0.76
CA ALA A 72 2.23 8.87 -0.84
C ALA A 72 1.91 8.52 -2.31
N LYS A 73 1.83 9.53 -3.19
CA LYS A 73 1.61 9.35 -4.64
C LYS A 73 2.75 8.58 -5.31
N ASN A 74 3.99 8.91 -4.97
CA ASN A 74 5.18 8.23 -5.49
C ASN A 74 5.20 6.75 -5.12
N ARG A 75 4.86 6.43 -3.87
CA ARG A 75 4.76 5.05 -3.40
C ARG A 75 3.62 4.31 -4.08
N SER A 76 2.46 4.93 -4.25
CA SER A 76 1.34 4.36 -5.01
C SER A 76 1.75 4.07 -6.47
N LYS A 77 2.47 5.00 -7.12
CA LYS A 77 2.99 4.80 -8.48
C LYS A 77 3.94 3.60 -8.58
N VAL A 78 4.82 3.42 -7.60
CA VAL A 78 5.73 2.27 -7.54
C VAL A 78 4.94 0.97 -7.31
N ALA A 79 4.00 0.97 -6.37
CA ALA A 79 3.11 -0.16 -6.10
C ALA A 79 2.32 -0.58 -7.35
N LYS A 80 1.75 0.37 -8.07
CA LYS A 80 1.02 0.13 -9.32
C LYS A 80 1.90 -0.49 -10.41
N LYS A 81 3.12 0.01 -10.58
CA LYS A 81 4.08 -0.58 -11.54
C LYS A 81 4.51 -1.99 -11.15
N LEU A 82 4.75 -2.25 -9.85
CA LEU A 82 5.06 -3.59 -9.35
C LEU A 82 3.88 -4.55 -9.52
N LEU A 83 2.64 -4.07 -9.33
CA LEU A 83 1.44 -4.86 -9.65
C LEU A 83 1.44 -5.27 -11.12
N LEU A 84 1.67 -4.33 -12.04
CA LEU A 84 1.69 -4.61 -13.48
C LEU A 84 2.80 -5.60 -13.88
N GLU A 85 3.96 -5.55 -13.23
CA GLU A 85 5.06 -6.49 -13.46
C GLU A 85 4.74 -7.91 -12.94
N GLY A 86 3.93 -8.00 -11.89
CA GLY A 86 3.43 -9.26 -11.31
C GLY A 86 2.25 -9.90 -12.06
N GLU A 87 1.82 -9.32 -13.18
CA GLU A 87 0.71 -9.87 -13.97
C GLU A 87 1.10 -11.18 -14.66
N PRO A 88 0.16 -12.14 -14.75
CA PRO A 88 0.42 -13.39 -15.45
C PRO A 88 0.67 -13.14 -16.94
N LYS A 89 1.81 -13.61 -17.46
CA LYS A 89 2.21 -13.46 -18.87
C LYS A 89 1.17 -13.98 -19.88
N ASN A 90 0.37 -14.96 -19.47
CA ASN A 90 -0.60 -15.62 -20.34
C ASN A 90 -2.04 -15.13 -20.09
N GLY A 91 -2.25 -14.08 -19.29
CA GLY A 91 -3.58 -13.57 -18.91
C GLY A 91 -4.40 -14.50 -18.01
N HIS A 92 -3.95 -15.73 -17.81
CA HIS A 92 -4.55 -16.73 -16.93
C HIS A 92 -3.71 -16.87 -15.66
N GLY A 93 -4.29 -16.50 -14.51
CA GLY A 93 -3.64 -16.62 -13.21
C GLY A 93 -3.94 -15.44 -12.29
N HIS A 94 -3.58 -15.59 -11.02
CA HIS A 94 -3.61 -14.49 -10.06
C HIS A 94 -2.30 -13.70 -10.13
N ASN A 95 -2.39 -12.39 -9.91
CA ASN A 95 -1.22 -11.55 -9.78
C ASN A 95 -0.29 -12.08 -8.68
N SER A 96 1.03 -12.12 -8.94
CA SER A 96 1.99 -12.72 -8.02
C SER A 96 2.06 -12.02 -6.66
N LEU A 97 1.87 -10.69 -6.63
CA LEU A 97 1.91 -9.91 -5.39
C LEU A 97 0.67 -10.15 -4.52
N ILE A 98 -0.51 -10.14 -5.13
CA ILE A 98 -1.77 -10.42 -4.42
C ILE A 98 -1.73 -11.85 -3.87
N ARG A 99 -1.34 -12.82 -4.70
CA ARG A 99 -1.21 -14.23 -4.27
C ARG A 99 -0.19 -14.41 -3.14
N ALA A 100 0.84 -13.57 -3.08
CA ALA A 100 1.84 -13.60 -2.02
C ALA A 100 1.41 -12.87 -0.73
N GLY A 101 0.18 -12.34 -0.66
CA GLY A 101 -0.37 -11.66 0.51
C GLY A 101 0.04 -10.19 0.64
N TYR A 102 0.48 -9.57 -0.45
CA TYR A 102 0.83 -8.14 -0.50
C TYR A 102 -0.31 -7.26 -1.01
N GLY A 103 -1.52 -7.80 -1.21
CA GLY A 103 -2.69 -7.04 -1.63
C GLY A 103 -3.09 -5.96 -0.62
N GLY A 104 -2.95 -6.24 0.68
CA GLY A 104 -3.15 -5.26 1.76
C GLY A 104 -2.22 -4.04 1.64
N TRP A 105 -0.94 -4.26 1.30
CA TRP A 105 0.02 -3.18 1.05
C TRP A 105 -0.33 -2.37 -0.19
N LEU A 106 -0.73 -3.04 -1.28
CA LEU A 106 -1.17 -2.38 -2.51
C LEU A 106 -2.37 -1.46 -2.23
N LEU A 107 -3.37 -1.97 -1.51
CA LEU A 107 -4.57 -1.19 -1.18
C LEU A 107 -4.25 -0.05 -0.22
N TYR A 108 -3.43 -0.28 0.81
CA TYR A 108 -3.01 0.77 1.75
C TYR A 108 -2.29 1.91 1.04
N THR A 109 -1.34 1.60 0.16
CA THR A 109 -0.57 2.63 -0.56
C THR A 109 -1.43 3.41 -1.55
N ALA A 110 -2.35 2.74 -2.27
CA ALA A 110 -3.32 3.38 -3.14
C ALA A 110 -4.25 4.32 -2.36
N ALA A 111 -4.78 3.84 -1.23
CA ALA A 111 -5.68 4.58 -0.37
C ALA A 111 -4.97 5.80 0.25
N SER A 112 -3.76 5.64 0.80
CA SER A 112 -2.94 6.71 1.38
C SER A 112 -2.61 7.81 0.37
N ALA A 113 -2.44 7.44 -0.91
CA ALA A 113 -2.21 8.39 -2.00
C ALA A 113 -3.48 9.10 -2.50
N GLY A 114 -4.67 8.65 -2.10
CA GLY A 114 -5.93 9.14 -2.63
C GLY A 114 -6.19 8.72 -4.08
N ASP A 115 -5.54 7.66 -4.56
CA ASP A 115 -5.66 7.15 -5.93
C ASP A 115 -6.90 6.27 -6.08
N LEU A 116 -8.05 6.92 -6.32
CA LEU A 116 -9.34 6.24 -6.41
C LEU A 116 -9.40 5.19 -7.51
N GLU A 117 -8.79 5.46 -8.68
CA GLU A 117 -8.82 4.53 -9.79
C GLU A 117 -8.01 3.28 -9.48
N PHE A 118 -6.86 3.43 -8.83
CA PHE A 118 -6.09 2.28 -8.40
C PHE A 118 -6.79 1.48 -7.29
N VAL A 119 -7.46 2.14 -6.34
CA VAL A 119 -8.30 1.46 -5.33
C VAL A 119 -9.43 0.66 -5.98
N LYS A 120 -10.16 1.26 -6.94
CA LYS A 120 -11.22 0.55 -7.69
C LYS A 120 -10.67 -0.64 -8.46
N GLU A 121 -9.50 -0.49 -9.09
CA GLU A 121 -8.83 -1.56 -9.82
C GLU A 121 -8.52 -2.76 -8.90
N LEU A 122 -7.96 -2.50 -7.72
CA LEU A 122 -7.65 -3.54 -6.73
C LEU A 122 -8.91 -4.23 -6.21
N LEU A 123 -9.92 -3.47 -5.77
CA LEU A 123 -11.17 -4.03 -5.24
C LEU A 123 -12.00 -4.75 -6.30
N LYS A 124 -11.87 -4.39 -7.58
CA LYS A 124 -12.51 -5.13 -8.68
C LYS A 124 -11.86 -6.50 -8.90
N ARG A 125 -10.55 -6.61 -8.65
CA ARG A 125 -9.82 -7.89 -8.76
C ARG A 125 -10.14 -8.78 -7.58
N ASP A 126 -10.12 -8.22 -6.37
CA ASP A 126 -10.46 -8.92 -5.16
C ASP A 126 -11.11 -7.96 -4.14
N PRO A 127 -12.45 -8.05 -3.95
CA PRO A 127 -13.17 -7.24 -2.96
C PRO A 127 -12.74 -7.51 -1.52
N LEU A 128 -12.17 -8.69 -1.22
CA LEU A 128 -11.78 -9.07 0.15
C LEU A 128 -10.53 -8.33 0.63
N LEU A 129 -9.77 -7.69 -0.27
CA LEU A 129 -8.63 -6.85 0.09
C LEU A 129 -9.00 -5.73 1.07
N VAL A 130 -10.27 -5.32 1.13
CA VAL A 130 -10.77 -4.34 2.09
C VAL A 130 -10.65 -4.80 3.55
N PHE A 131 -10.64 -6.12 3.79
CA PHE A 131 -10.37 -6.69 5.11
C PHE A 131 -8.89 -6.61 5.49
N GLY A 132 -8.04 -6.34 4.51
CA GLY A 132 -6.58 -6.33 4.63
C GLY A 132 -5.97 -7.71 4.45
N GLU A 133 -4.67 -7.73 4.14
CA GLU A 133 -3.85 -8.94 4.03
C GLU A 133 -2.50 -8.73 4.72
N GLY A 134 -1.93 -9.81 5.26
CA GLY A 134 -0.63 -9.76 5.92
C GLY A 134 -0.65 -8.90 7.18
N GLU A 135 0.16 -7.83 7.20
CA GLU A 135 0.22 -6.88 8.32
C GLU A 135 -0.92 -5.85 8.33
N TYR A 136 -1.75 -5.80 7.28
CA TYR A 136 -2.79 -4.78 7.09
C TYR A 136 -4.15 -5.36 7.44
N GLY A 137 -4.92 -4.64 8.24
CA GLY A 137 -6.33 -4.89 8.50
C GLY A 137 -7.24 -3.73 8.05
N VAL A 138 -8.55 -3.92 8.17
CA VAL A 138 -9.60 -2.93 7.84
C VAL A 138 -9.29 -1.53 8.40
N THR A 139 -8.92 -1.46 9.68
CA THR A 139 -8.62 -0.20 10.36
C THR A 139 -7.43 0.52 9.71
N ASP A 140 -6.44 -0.22 9.21
CA ASP A 140 -5.27 0.35 8.54
C ASP A 140 -5.65 0.90 7.16
N ILE A 141 -6.54 0.21 6.43
CA ILE A 141 -7.06 0.69 5.15
C ILE A 141 -7.91 1.96 5.33
N LEU A 142 -8.80 1.98 6.32
CA LEU A 142 -9.61 3.16 6.64
C LEU A 142 -8.74 4.34 7.13
N TYR A 143 -7.69 4.05 7.90
CA TYR A 143 -6.70 5.04 8.31
C TYR A 143 -6.00 5.66 7.09
N ALA A 144 -5.52 4.84 6.16
CA ALA A 144 -4.87 5.30 4.93
C ALA A 144 -5.82 6.16 4.08
N ALA A 145 -7.07 5.72 3.93
CA ALA A 145 -8.07 6.47 3.18
C ALA A 145 -8.39 7.83 3.82
N ALA A 146 -8.55 7.89 5.15
CA ALA A 146 -8.81 9.15 5.86
C ALA A 146 -7.64 10.13 5.73
N ARG A 147 -6.41 9.62 5.84
CA ARG A 147 -5.17 10.37 5.68
C ARG A 147 -5.04 11.04 4.30
N SER A 148 -5.55 10.40 3.24
CA SER A 148 -5.48 10.94 1.88
C SER A 148 -6.27 12.23 1.67
N LYS A 149 -7.18 12.57 2.61
CA LYS A 149 -8.14 13.68 2.51
C LYS A 149 -9.05 13.59 1.27
N ASN A 150 -9.17 12.41 0.67
CA ASN A 150 -10.08 12.13 -0.44
C ASN A 150 -11.32 11.36 0.06
N SER A 151 -12.45 12.05 0.13
CA SER A 151 -13.71 11.46 0.62
C SER A 151 -14.21 10.30 -0.25
N GLU A 152 -13.97 10.33 -1.56
CA GLU A 152 -14.41 9.27 -2.47
C GLU A 152 -13.65 7.97 -2.21
N VAL A 153 -12.35 8.05 -1.93
CA VAL A 153 -11.53 6.89 -1.55
C VAL A 153 -12.01 6.31 -0.24
N PHE A 154 -12.28 7.15 0.77
CA PHE A 154 -12.81 6.71 2.05
C PHE A 154 -14.17 6.04 1.91
N GLN A 155 -15.10 6.67 1.20
CA GLN A 155 -16.43 6.10 0.94
C GLN A 155 -16.34 4.80 0.17
N ARG A 156 -15.43 4.69 -0.82
CA ARG A 156 -15.26 3.45 -1.58
C ARG A 156 -14.74 2.32 -0.71
N CYS A 157 -13.72 2.55 0.11
CA CYS A 157 -13.18 1.53 1.02
C CYS A 157 -14.21 1.13 2.09
N ALA A 158 -14.86 2.11 2.74
CA ALA A 158 -15.87 1.83 3.75
C ALA A 158 -17.11 1.13 3.15
N GLY A 159 -17.58 1.59 1.98
CA GLY A 159 -18.69 0.97 1.28
C GLY A 159 -18.41 -0.48 0.91
N GLU A 160 -17.21 -0.77 0.41
CA GLU A 160 -16.87 -2.15 0.05
C GLU A 160 -16.67 -3.06 1.25
N TYR A 161 -16.22 -2.51 2.38
CA TYR A 161 -16.23 -3.23 3.65
C TYR A 161 -17.65 -3.65 4.03
N PHE A 162 -18.64 -2.76 3.97
CA PHE A 162 -20.02 -3.10 4.30
C PHE A 162 -20.60 -4.15 3.34
N VAL A 163 -20.36 -4.00 2.04
CA VAL A 163 -20.83 -4.98 1.04
C VAL A 163 -20.21 -6.35 1.30
N ALA A 164 -18.88 -6.42 1.42
CA ALA A 164 -18.18 -7.67 1.65
C ALA A 164 -18.55 -8.31 3.00
N PHE A 165 -18.77 -7.49 4.03
CA PHE A 165 -19.23 -7.96 5.35
C PHE A 165 -20.63 -8.57 5.28
N SER A 166 -21.58 -7.92 4.60
CA SER A 166 -22.93 -8.46 4.41
C SER A 166 -22.93 -9.77 3.60
N PHE A 167 -22.04 -9.91 2.60
CA PHE A 167 -21.86 -11.17 1.88
C PHE A 167 -21.29 -12.26 2.80
N TRP A 168 -20.25 -11.95 3.58
CA TRP A 168 -19.66 -12.89 4.53
C TRP A 168 -20.66 -13.35 5.59
N GLU A 169 -21.46 -12.43 6.14
CA GLU A 169 -22.50 -12.74 7.11
C GLU A 169 -23.58 -13.66 6.51
N ARG A 170 -24.01 -13.40 5.27
CA ARG A 170 -24.96 -14.27 4.54
C ARG A 170 -24.40 -15.68 4.29
N SER A 171 -23.13 -15.79 3.93
CA SER A 171 -22.48 -17.08 3.69
C SER A 171 -22.29 -17.90 4.97
N ASN A 172 -22.12 -17.24 6.13
CA ASN A 172 -21.93 -17.92 7.42
C ASN A 172 -23.23 -18.12 8.22
N SER A 173 -24.32 -17.44 7.87
CA SER A 173 -25.60 -17.57 8.58
C SER A 173 -26.44 -18.78 8.13
N GLY A 174 -26.09 -19.44 7.01
CA GLY A 174 -26.70 -20.72 6.62
C GLY A 174 -28.22 -20.67 6.47
N ILE A 175 -28.81 -19.52 6.16
CA ILE A 175 -30.24 -19.38 5.88
C ILE A 175 -30.41 -19.39 4.35
N ASP A 176 -30.52 -20.59 3.80
CA ASP A 176 -31.16 -20.81 2.51
C ASP A 176 -32.64 -20.40 2.64
N TYR A 177 -33.08 -19.44 1.83
CA TYR A 177 -34.51 -19.15 1.59
C TYR A 177 -34.94 -19.77 0.27
#